data_AF-A0A812TUM7-F1
#
_entry.id   AF-A0A812TUM7-F1
#
_cell.length_a   1.000
_cell.length_b   1.000
_cell.length_c   1.000
_cell.angle_alpha   90.00
_cell.angle_beta   90.00
_cell.angle_gamma   90.00
#
_symmetry.space_group_name_H-M   'P 1'
#
loop_
_entity.id
_entity.type
_entity.pdbx_description
1 polymer ?
#
loop_
_entity_poly.entity_id
_entity_poly.type
_entity_poly.pdbx_seq_one_letter_code
_entity_poly.pdbx_strand_id
1 'polypeptide(L)'
;MPQQNEAKLLVHLTEVPASWPLATVMDAFLDLARFFGAGYLEDRAREALSLRLVELWAAQPAEAEAWLERRRLEAELQKSQEEECRDLRNRLAAAEAQVSSKDAELQAAQNESAKCQERCAAAESAKAVMQKELRQLQAEHSKCQEGCEELANRMDAEASEHAKTKELLAQAESDAAEKQLEVQRLQEESRSYYEHCPKTDSHPASSEEGESKAELQLQKAVLQGRCEQLQHQLAKAEAKLDLLQDLREEIGMYKERLRGLERQLVETKTKSPRVAGGGISGHPALNARIPARNDAAFGDQESDLAQQLGYNLVDEDGASVLSGSSGCSVKQNCFMLDAIFKSRMDVFREGSDLQKGSQVLAGDGKTVLEVVEFSKEGQATEVVDLQAGAATLRVTPDHPVQVPNEGGNAGRPLYVPAGKLKAGDFVMNDSGEPVALTTAETLPVECKVLKIVFKPDLPVAVFSSPSCILSKGHKKKTQPGRRGGGGTGKEAADPMDARA
;
A
#
# COMPACT_ATOMS: atom_id res chain seq x y z
N MET A 1 -63.83 -46.73 -17.35
CA MET A 1 -65.22 -46.62 -16.83
C MET A 1 -66.14 -46.31 -18.02
N PRO A 2 -67.39 -46.79 -18.07
CA PRO A 2 -68.03 -47.44 -19.23
C PRO A 2 -68.47 -46.55 -20.43
N GLN A 3 -67.76 -45.47 -20.75
CA GLN A 3 -68.17 -44.52 -21.80
C GLN A 3 -68.19 -45.11 -23.23
N GLN A 4 -67.36 -46.12 -23.54
CA GLN A 4 -67.36 -46.72 -24.88
C GLN A 4 -68.59 -47.59 -25.18
N ASN A 5 -69.30 -48.09 -24.16
CA ASN A 5 -70.52 -48.88 -24.38
C ASN A 5 -71.76 -47.98 -24.52
N GLU A 6 -71.77 -46.81 -23.88
CA GLU A 6 -72.86 -45.84 -23.98
C GLU A 6 -72.91 -45.16 -25.35
N ALA A 7 -71.76 -44.79 -25.93
CA ALA A 7 -71.70 -44.22 -27.28
C ALA A 7 -72.21 -45.20 -28.36
N LYS A 8 -71.92 -46.51 -28.21
CA LYS A 8 -72.44 -47.55 -29.11
C LYS A 8 -73.94 -47.77 -28.95
N LEU A 9 -74.48 -47.61 -27.74
CA LEU A 9 -75.92 -47.68 -27.47
C LEU A 9 -76.68 -46.51 -28.09
N LEU A 10 -76.09 -45.31 -28.12
CA LEU A 10 -76.70 -44.11 -28.71
C LEU A 10 -76.88 -44.19 -30.24
N VAL A 11 -75.94 -44.79 -30.97
CA VAL A 11 -76.03 -44.93 -32.44
C VAL A 11 -77.14 -45.92 -32.87
N HIS A 12 -77.52 -46.84 -31.98
CA HIS A 12 -78.58 -47.82 -32.22
C HIS A 12 -79.93 -47.43 -31.59
N LEU A 13 -80.03 -46.23 -31.02
CA LEU A 13 -81.28 -45.75 -30.41
C LEU A 13 -82.30 -45.47 -31.51
N THR A 14 -83.29 -46.33 -31.68
CA THR A 14 -84.42 -46.08 -32.59
C THR A 14 -85.55 -45.31 -31.91
N GLU A 15 -85.63 -45.37 -30.58
CA GLU A 15 -86.61 -44.66 -29.76
C GLU A 15 -85.94 -44.18 -28.46
N VAL A 16 -86.29 -42.97 -28.01
CA VAL A 16 -85.77 -42.39 -26.76
C VAL A 16 -86.70 -42.80 -25.61
N PRO A 17 -86.20 -43.45 -24.55
CA PRO A 17 -87.05 -43.84 -23.43
C PRO A 17 -87.77 -42.64 -22.81
N ALA A 18 -89.08 -42.77 -22.59
CA ALA A 18 -89.89 -41.70 -22.00
C ALA A 18 -89.43 -41.29 -20.59
N SER A 19 -88.72 -42.17 -19.89
CA SER A 19 -88.17 -41.94 -18.55
C SER A 19 -86.88 -41.11 -18.53
N TRP A 20 -86.31 -40.75 -19.68
CA TRP A 20 -85.12 -39.92 -19.72
C TRP A 20 -85.46 -38.46 -19.38
N PRO A 21 -84.76 -37.84 -18.41
CA PRO A 21 -84.94 -36.43 -18.12
C PRO A 21 -84.40 -35.58 -19.27
N LEU A 22 -84.92 -34.35 -19.41
CA LEU A 22 -84.54 -33.43 -20.48
C LEU A 22 -83.01 -33.25 -20.59
N ALA A 23 -82.31 -33.12 -19.46
CA ALA A 23 -80.85 -32.98 -19.42
C ALA A 23 -80.11 -34.15 -20.10
N THR A 24 -80.56 -35.40 -19.90
CA THR A 24 -79.94 -36.58 -20.50
C THR A 24 -80.20 -36.64 -22.01
N VAL A 25 -81.41 -36.27 -22.45
CA VAL A 25 -81.74 -36.19 -23.89
C VAL A 25 -80.88 -35.14 -24.57
N MET A 26 -80.65 -33.99 -23.92
CA MET A 26 -79.81 -32.92 -24.45
C MET A 26 -78.32 -33.27 -24.49
N ASP A 27 -77.79 -33.92 -23.46
CA ASP A 27 -76.41 -34.39 -23.43
C ASP A 27 -76.17 -35.46 -24.51
N ALA A 28 -77.09 -36.42 -24.65
CA ALA A 28 -77.05 -37.44 -25.70
C ALA A 28 -77.10 -36.84 -27.10
N PHE A 29 -77.95 -35.82 -27.31
CA PHE A 29 -78.05 -35.10 -28.58
C PHE A 29 -76.75 -34.34 -28.90
N LEU A 30 -76.17 -33.63 -27.93
CA LEU A 30 -74.88 -32.94 -28.11
C LEU A 30 -73.73 -33.91 -28.40
N ASP A 31 -73.68 -35.05 -27.72
CA ASP A 31 -72.65 -36.04 -27.97
C ASP A 31 -72.77 -36.64 -29.37
N LEU A 32 -73.98 -37.00 -29.82
CA LEU A 32 -74.21 -37.41 -31.22
C LEU A 32 -73.90 -36.31 -32.24
N ALA A 33 -74.07 -35.04 -31.87
CA ALA A 33 -73.68 -33.91 -32.72
C ALA A 33 -72.16 -33.74 -32.80
N ARG A 34 -71.38 -34.20 -31.82
CA ARG A 34 -69.91 -34.15 -31.86
C ARG A 34 -69.31 -35.22 -32.77
N PHE A 35 -70.01 -36.32 -32.99
CA PHE A 35 -69.62 -37.40 -33.91
C PHE A 35 -70.07 -37.10 -35.36
N PHE A 36 -69.70 -35.94 -35.92
CA PHE A 36 -69.88 -35.68 -37.36
C PHE A 36 -68.91 -36.57 -38.15
N GLY A 37 -69.34 -37.77 -38.55
CA GLY A 37 -68.40 -38.66 -39.23
C GLY A 37 -68.89 -39.88 -40.00
N ALA A 38 -69.91 -40.65 -39.61
CA ALA A 38 -70.03 -41.97 -40.24
C ALA A 38 -71.39 -42.69 -40.11
N GLY A 39 -72.35 -42.34 -40.98
CA GLY A 39 -73.28 -43.30 -41.59
C GLY A 39 -74.77 -43.14 -41.27
N TYR A 40 -75.60 -43.73 -42.14
CA TYR A 40 -77.08 -43.69 -42.15
C TYR A 40 -77.79 -44.05 -40.82
N LEU A 41 -77.10 -44.71 -39.88
CA LEU A 41 -77.67 -45.07 -38.58
C LEU A 41 -77.68 -43.88 -37.61
N GLU A 42 -76.75 -42.92 -37.76
CA GLU A 42 -76.69 -41.72 -36.93
C GLU A 42 -77.88 -40.78 -37.18
N ASP A 43 -78.42 -40.79 -38.40
CA ASP A 43 -79.56 -39.94 -38.78
C ASP A 43 -80.85 -40.34 -38.06
N ARG A 44 -81.11 -41.65 -37.88
CA ARG A 44 -82.31 -42.12 -37.16
C ARG A 44 -82.25 -41.83 -35.66
N ALA A 45 -81.11 -42.06 -35.03
CA ALA A 45 -80.93 -41.74 -33.62
C ALA A 45 -81.05 -40.23 -33.36
N ARG A 46 -80.48 -39.41 -34.26
CA ARG A 46 -80.61 -37.95 -34.21
C ARG A 46 -82.05 -37.49 -34.42
N GLU A 47 -82.79 -38.08 -35.35
CA GLU A 47 -84.22 -37.78 -35.58
C GLU A 47 -85.07 -38.12 -34.35
N ALA A 48 -84.89 -39.32 -33.78
CA ALA A 48 -85.60 -39.76 -32.58
C ALA A 48 -85.31 -38.85 -31.37
N LEU A 49 -84.06 -38.45 -31.15
CA LEU A 49 -83.67 -37.50 -30.11
C LEU A 49 -84.18 -36.08 -30.41
N SER A 50 -84.21 -35.64 -31.67
CA SER A 50 -84.71 -34.32 -32.06
C SER A 50 -86.20 -34.19 -31.75
N LEU A 51 -87.00 -35.20 -32.14
CA LEU A 51 -88.43 -35.21 -31.87
C LEU A 51 -88.70 -35.20 -30.36
N ARG A 52 -88.02 -36.06 -29.60
CA ARG A 52 -88.18 -36.12 -28.14
C ARG A 52 -87.75 -34.83 -27.46
N LEU A 53 -86.69 -34.20 -27.95
CA LEU A 53 -86.20 -32.92 -27.44
C LEU A 53 -87.24 -31.82 -27.64
N VAL A 54 -87.86 -31.72 -28.82
CA VAL A 54 -88.93 -30.74 -29.09
C VAL A 54 -90.11 -30.92 -28.14
N GLU A 55 -90.54 -32.17 -27.91
CA GLU A 55 -91.62 -32.48 -26.96
C GLU A 55 -91.27 -32.06 -25.52
N LEU A 56 -90.10 -32.46 -25.02
CA LEU A 56 -89.68 -32.16 -23.64
C LEU A 56 -89.42 -30.67 -23.44
N TRP A 57 -88.89 -29.97 -24.46
CA TRP A 57 -88.66 -28.53 -24.41
C TRP A 57 -89.97 -27.74 -24.27
N ALA A 58 -91.01 -28.16 -25.00
CA ALA A 58 -92.32 -27.55 -24.91
C ALA A 58 -93.02 -27.86 -23.57
N ALA A 59 -92.81 -29.06 -23.03
CA ALA A 59 -93.43 -29.50 -21.78
C ALA A 59 -92.74 -28.96 -20.52
N GLN A 60 -91.44 -28.65 -20.57
CA GLN A 60 -90.61 -28.32 -19.40
C GLN A 60 -89.65 -27.14 -19.67
N PRO A 61 -90.15 -25.92 -19.94
CA PRO A 61 -89.31 -24.78 -20.31
C PRO A 61 -88.32 -24.35 -19.20
N ALA A 62 -88.71 -24.47 -17.93
CA ALA A 62 -87.84 -24.14 -16.81
C ALA A 62 -86.63 -25.09 -16.69
N GLU A 63 -86.80 -26.38 -17.00
CA GLU A 63 -85.69 -27.34 -17.03
C GLU A 63 -84.76 -27.07 -18.21
N ALA A 64 -85.31 -26.66 -19.35
CA ALA A 64 -84.54 -26.29 -20.54
C ALA A 64 -83.66 -25.06 -20.29
N GLU A 65 -84.23 -24.01 -19.69
CA GLU A 65 -83.48 -22.81 -19.28
C GLU A 65 -82.39 -23.14 -18.25
N ALA A 66 -82.71 -23.97 -17.24
CA ALA A 66 -81.73 -24.39 -16.24
C ALA A 66 -80.56 -25.19 -16.86
N TRP A 67 -80.83 -26.03 -17.85
CA TRP A 67 -79.79 -26.75 -18.57
C TRP A 67 -78.92 -25.80 -19.42
N LEU A 68 -79.53 -24.83 -20.12
CA LEU A 68 -78.78 -23.84 -20.90
C LEU A 68 -77.86 -22.99 -20.03
N GLU A 69 -78.35 -22.53 -18.87
CA GLU A 69 -77.54 -21.78 -17.91
C GLU A 69 -76.41 -22.65 -17.32
N ARG A 70 -76.67 -23.92 -17.00
CA ARG A 70 -75.60 -24.85 -16.59
C ARG A 70 -74.52 -24.96 -17.66
N ARG A 71 -74.90 -25.16 -18.94
CA ARG A 71 -73.93 -25.28 -20.04
C ARG A 71 -73.14 -24.00 -20.28
N ARG A 72 -73.77 -22.84 -20.13
CA ARG A 72 -73.09 -21.55 -20.19
C ARG A 72 -72.03 -21.44 -19.08
N LEU A 73 -72.39 -21.74 -17.83
CA LEU A 73 -71.47 -21.71 -16.70
C LEU A 73 -70.32 -22.72 -16.85
N GLU A 74 -70.59 -23.92 -17.35
CA GLU A 74 -69.55 -24.91 -17.66
C GLU A 74 -68.57 -24.40 -18.73
N ALA A 75 -69.07 -23.76 -19.79
CA ALA A 75 -68.23 -23.18 -20.84
C ALA A 75 -67.39 -21.99 -20.32
N GLU A 76 -67.97 -21.12 -19.48
CA GLU A 76 -67.26 -20.03 -18.81
C GLU A 76 -66.18 -20.57 -17.86
N LEU A 77 -66.47 -21.63 -17.11
CA LEU A 77 -65.51 -22.31 -16.25
C LEU A 77 -64.36 -22.92 -17.05
N GLN A 78 -64.67 -23.63 -18.14
CA GLN A 78 -63.64 -24.22 -19.01
C GLN A 78 -62.76 -23.12 -19.62
N LYS A 79 -63.35 -22.02 -20.09
CA LYS A 79 -62.61 -20.88 -20.62
C LYS A 79 -61.70 -20.27 -19.55
N SER A 80 -62.19 -20.09 -18.32
CA SER A 80 -61.39 -19.60 -17.20
C SER A 80 -60.22 -20.54 -16.88
N GLN A 81 -60.44 -21.86 -16.90
CA GLN A 81 -59.37 -22.85 -16.68
C GLN A 81 -58.32 -22.84 -17.80
N GLU A 82 -58.73 -22.68 -19.06
CA GLU A 82 -57.82 -22.56 -20.20
C GLU A 82 -56.98 -21.29 -20.13
N GLU A 83 -57.58 -20.17 -19.72
CA GLU A 83 -56.89 -18.90 -19.49
C GLU A 83 -55.88 -19.00 -18.34
N GLU A 84 -56.25 -19.62 -17.21
CA GLU A 84 -55.34 -19.89 -16.10
C GLU A 84 -54.20 -20.83 -16.51
N CYS A 85 -54.48 -21.91 -17.23
CA CYS A 85 -53.44 -22.82 -17.74
C CYS A 85 -52.51 -22.15 -18.74
N ARG A 86 -52.99 -21.15 -19.48
CA ARG A 86 -52.16 -20.34 -20.39
C ARG A 86 -51.28 -19.38 -19.60
N ASP A 87 -51.83 -18.70 -18.59
CA ASP A 87 -51.06 -17.82 -17.70
C ASP A 87 -49.96 -18.59 -16.97
N LEU A 88 -50.27 -19.76 -16.40
CA LEU A 88 -49.29 -20.61 -15.72
C LEU A 88 -48.16 -21.06 -16.67
N ARG A 89 -48.48 -21.43 -17.91
CA ARG A 89 -47.46 -21.77 -18.93
C ARG A 89 -46.57 -20.57 -19.28
N ASN A 90 -47.16 -19.39 -19.41
CA ASN A 90 -46.38 -18.16 -19.68
C ASN A 90 -45.47 -17.80 -18.50
N ARG A 91 -45.97 -17.93 -17.26
CA ARG A 91 -45.18 -17.71 -16.04
C ARG A 91 -44.05 -18.72 -15.88
N LEU A 92 -44.30 -19.99 -16.22
CA LEU A 92 -43.26 -21.02 -16.23
C LEU A 92 -42.17 -20.71 -17.26
N ALA A 93 -42.55 -20.38 -18.50
CA ALA A 93 -41.59 -20.00 -19.54
C ALA A 93 -40.76 -18.76 -19.16
N ALA A 94 -41.38 -17.77 -18.52
CA ALA A 94 -40.67 -16.60 -18.01
C ALA A 94 -39.68 -16.96 -16.88
N ALA A 95 -40.08 -17.85 -15.97
CA ALA A 95 -39.19 -18.33 -14.91
C ALA A 95 -38.01 -19.13 -15.46
N GLU A 96 -38.23 -20.01 -16.45
CA GLU A 96 -37.17 -20.76 -17.13
C GLU A 96 -36.17 -19.83 -17.85
N ALA A 97 -36.67 -18.77 -18.51
CA ALA A 97 -35.81 -17.76 -19.12
C ALA A 97 -34.96 -17.00 -18.09
N GLN A 98 -35.53 -16.68 -16.91
CA GLN A 98 -34.79 -16.05 -15.82
C GLN A 98 -33.70 -16.97 -15.26
N VAL A 99 -33.99 -18.24 -15.05
CA VAL A 99 -33.00 -19.23 -14.59
C VAL A 99 -31.88 -19.38 -15.61
N SER A 100 -32.20 -19.53 -16.90
CA SER A 100 -31.20 -19.60 -17.97
C SER A 100 -30.31 -18.34 -18.04
N SER A 101 -30.89 -17.16 -17.85
CA SER A 101 -30.12 -15.90 -17.76
C SER A 101 -29.18 -15.89 -16.55
N LYS A 102 -29.63 -16.39 -15.39
CA LYS A 102 -28.83 -16.46 -14.16
C LYS A 102 -27.69 -17.47 -14.27
N ASP A 103 -27.90 -18.59 -14.95
CA ASP A 103 -26.85 -19.57 -15.20
C ASP A 103 -25.75 -18.99 -16.12
N ALA A 104 -26.12 -18.21 -17.13
CA ALA A 104 -25.16 -17.51 -17.98
C ALA A 104 -24.35 -16.46 -17.20
N GLU A 105 -24.99 -15.70 -16.32
CA GLU A 105 -24.30 -14.76 -15.41
C GLU A 105 -23.33 -15.49 -14.47
N LEU A 106 -23.74 -16.62 -13.89
CA LEU A 106 -22.90 -17.44 -13.01
C LEU A 106 -21.67 -17.98 -13.77
N GLN A 107 -21.87 -18.48 -14.99
CA GLN A 107 -20.78 -18.98 -15.82
C GLN A 107 -19.79 -17.87 -16.21
N ALA A 108 -20.29 -16.67 -16.52
CA ALA A 108 -19.44 -15.51 -16.77
C ALA A 108 -18.60 -15.14 -15.54
N ALA A 109 -19.22 -15.10 -14.34
CA ALA A 109 -18.53 -14.82 -13.09
C ALA A 109 -17.46 -15.89 -12.76
N GLN A 110 -17.75 -17.16 -13.01
CA GLN A 110 -16.77 -18.25 -12.83
C GLN A 110 -15.56 -18.09 -13.76
N ASN A 111 -15.78 -17.72 -15.03
CA ASN A 111 -14.70 -17.46 -15.98
C ASN A 111 -13.84 -16.26 -15.57
N GLU A 112 -14.46 -15.18 -15.06
CA GLU A 112 -13.72 -14.02 -14.55
C GLU A 112 -12.90 -14.37 -13.30
N SER A 113 -13.46 -15.17 -12.38
CA SER A 113 -12.75 -15.67 -11.21
C SER A 113 -11.54 -16.52 -11.58
N ALA A 114 -11.68 -17.45 -12.54
CA ALA A 114 -10.57 -18.25 -13.04
C ALA A 114 -9.44 -17.39 -13.64
N LYS A 115 -9.80 -16.35 -14.39
CA LYS A 115 -8.84 -15.39 -14.94
C LYS A 115 -8.13 -14.57 -13.86
N CYS A 116 -8.83 -14.21 -12.79
CA CYS A 116 -8.22 -13.56 -11.62
C CYS A 116 -7.25 -14.49 -10.90
N GLN A 117 -7.57 -15.78 -10.75
CA GLN A 117 -6.67 -16.78 -10.16
C GLN A 117 -5.37 -16.92 -10.98
N GLU A 118 -5.47 -16.99 -12.31
CA GLU A 118 -4.30 -17.05 -13.20
C GLU A 118 -3.39 -15.82 -13.02
N ARG A 119 -3.98 -14.63 -12.90
CA ARG A 119 -3.24 -13.38 -12.66
C ARG A 119 -2.55 -13.38 -11.29
N CYS A 120 -3.20 -13.91 -10.26
CA CYS A 120 -2.61 -14.03 -8.93
C CYS A 120 -1.41 -14.99 -8.96
N ALA A 121 -1.55 -16.16 -9.59
CA ALA A 121 -0.45 -17.11 -9.76
C ALA A 121 0.73 -16.51 -10.54
N ALA A 122 0.46 -15.74 -11.59
CA ALA A 122 1.50 -15.03 -12.35
C ALA A 122 2.23 -13.97 -11.50
N ALA A 123 1.49 -13.23 -10.66
CA ALA A 123 2.07 -12.25 -9.75
C ALA A 123 2.93 -12.89 -8.65
N GLU A 124 2.50 -14.03 -8.10
CA GLU A 124 3.29 -14.81 -7.13
C GLU A 124 4.59 -15.34 -7.74
N SER A 125 4.53 -15.84 -8.98
CA SER A 125 5.71 -16.26 -9.74
C SER A 125 6.69 -15.09 -9.96
N ALA A 126 6.18 -13.92 -10.37
CA ALA A 126 7.00 -12.71 -10.54
C ALA A 126 7.65 -12.26 -9.21
N LYS A 127 6.92 -12.35 -8.09
CA LYS A 127 7.46 -12.09 -6.76
C LYS A 127 8.60 -13.05 -6.40
N ALA A 128 8.47 -14.33 -6.71
CA ALA A 128 9.51 -15.32 -6.46
C ALA A 128 10.79 -15.02 -7.26
N VAL A 129 10.67 -14.56 -8.51
CA VAL A 129 11.81 -14.10 -9.34
C VAL A 129 12.49 -12.90 -8.70
N MET A 130 11.74 -11.84 -8.36
CA MET A 130 12.30 -10.65 -7.71
C MET A 130 12.99 -10.96 -6.37
N GLN A 131 12.42 -11.88 -5.57
CA GLN A 131 13.06 -12.33 -4.34
C GLN A 131 14.38 -13.06 -4.58
N LYS A 132 14.48 -13.85 -5.66
CA LYS A 132 15.72 -14.51 -6.06
C LYS A 132 16.79 -13.49 -6.48
N GLU A 133 16.41 -12.49 -7.29
CA GLU A 133 17.31 -11.40 -7.69
C GLU A 133 17.80 -10.58 -6.49
N LEU A 134 16.92 -10.27 -5.54
CA LEU A 134 17.29 -9.54 -4.33
C LEU A 134 18.33 -10.32 -3.50
N ARG A 135 18.14 -11.64 -3.33
CA ARG A 135 19.12 -12.49 -2.65
C ARG A 135 20.46 -12.54 -3.37
N GLN A 136 20.45 -12.57 -4.71
CA GLN A 136 21.67 -12.53 -5.50
C GLN A 136 22.41 -11.20 -5.31
N LEU A 137 21.71 -10.07 -5.39
CA LEU A 137 22.28 -8.75 -5.15
C LEU A 137 22.84 -8.60 -3.73
N GLN A 138 22.17 -9.15 -2.72
CA GLN A 138 22.69 -9.18 -1.36
C GLN A 138 24.00 -9.98 -1.25
N ALA A 139 24.08 -11.15 -1.91
CA ALA A 139 25.31 -11.94 -1.93
C ALA A 139 26.45 -11.23 -2.68
N GLU A 140 26.15 -10.52 -3.77
CA GLU A 140 27.14 -9.70 -4.49
C GLU A 140 27.60 -8.50 -3.66
N HIS A 141 26.69 -7.86 -2.92
CA HIS A 141 27.03 -6.78 -1.99
C HIS A 141 27.95 -7.27 -0.88
N SER A 142 27.67 -8.43 -0.26
CA SER A 142 28.56 -9.01 0.76
C SER A 142 29.96 -9.28 0.21
N LYS A 143 30.07 -9.85 -1.00
CA LYS A 143 31.37 -10.07 -1.65
C LYS A 143 32.11 -8.77 -1.95
N CYS A 144 31.39 -7.73 -2.39
CA CYS A 144 31.97 -6.41 -2.64
C CYS A 144 32.50 -5.79 -1.33
N GLN A 145 31.73 -5.92 -0.24
CA GLN A 145 32.12 -5.47 1.08
C GLN A 145 33.40 -6.17 1.56
N GLU A 146 33.48 -7.50 1.45
CA GLU A 146 34.68 -8.27 1.78
C GLU A 146 35.91 -7.77 0.99
N GLY A 147 35.75 -7.51 -0.31
CA GLY A 147 36.82 -6.96 -1.14
C GLY A 147 37.25 -5.54 -0.74
N CYS A 148 36.30 -4.70 -0.30
CA CYS A 148 36.62 -3.38 0.24
C CYS A 148 37.38 -3.46 1.57
N GLU A 149 37.00 -4.38 2.46
CA GLU A 149 37.69 -4.62 3.74
C GLU A 149 39.11 -5.17 3.49
N GLU A 150 39.27 -6.12 2.56
CA GLU A 150 40.59 -6.62 2.16
C GLU A 150 41.49 -5.50 1.60
N LEU A 151 40.95 -4.65 0.73
CA LEU A 151 41.69 -3.51 0.17
C LEU A 151 42.09 -2.51 1.26
N ALA A 152 41.20 -2.21 2.22
CA ALA A 152 41.51 -1.33 3.34
C ALA A 152 42.65 -1.91 4.19
N ASN A 153 42.58 -3.20 4.54
CA ASN A 153 43.63 -3.88 5.30
C ASN A 153 45.00 -3.85 4.56
N ARG A 154 44.98 -3.97 3.23
CA ARG A 154 46.20 -3.85 2.41
C ARG A 154 46.78 -2.45 2.45
N MET A 155 45.94 -1.41 2.34
CA MET A 155 46.38 -0.02 2.44
C MET A 155 46.97 0.29 3.81
N ASP A 156 46.38 -0.21 4.89
CA ASP A 156 46.91 -0.04 6.25
C ASP A 156 48.25 -0.76 6.45
N ALA A 157 48.40 -1.96 5.89
CA ALA A 157 49.66 -2.70 5.91
C ALA A 157 50.76 -1.96 5.15
N GLU A 158 50.47 -1.46 3.94
CA GLU A 158 51.40 -0.65 3.13
C GLU A 158 51.78 0.66 3.84
N ALA A 159 50.82 1.32 4.50
CA ALA A 159 51.07 2.53 5.29
C ALA A 159 51.98 2.25 6.49
N SER A 160 51.79 1.12 7.18
CA SER A 160 52.66 0.66 8.27
C SER A 160 54.09 0.38 7.79
N GLU A 161 54.26 -0.30 6.65
CA GLU A 161 55.60 -0.52 6.07
C GLU A 161 56.27 0.80 5.65
N HIS A 162 55.52 1.73 5.06
CA HIS A 162 56.04 3.06 4.75
C HIS A 162 56.41 3.87 6.00
N ALA A 163 55.70 3.68 7.13
CA ALA A 163 56.07 4.31 8.39
C ALA A 163 57.42 3.77 8.92
N LYS A 164 57.61 2.44 8.88
CA LYS A 164 58.88 1.79 9.26
C LYS A 164 60.06 2.24 8.41
N THR A 165 59.89 2.32 7.08
CA THR A 165 60.97 2.77 6.19
C THR A 165 61.33 4.24 6.45
N LYS A 166 60.34 5.09 6.75
CA LYS A 166 60.58 6.49 7.12
C LYS A 166 61.32 6.62 8.45
N GLU A 167 61.04 5.77 9.43
CA GLU A 167 61.77 5.72 10.70
C GLU A 167 63.23 5.29 10.51
N LEU A 168 63.47 4.24 9.73
CA LEU A 168 64.83 3.78 9.38
C LEU A 168 65.63 4.87 8.64
N LEU A 169 64.97 5.62 7.75
CA LEU A 169 65.55 6.78 7.08
C LEU A 169 65.99 7.87 8.05
N ALA A 170 65.09 8.26 8.96
CA ALA A 170 65.39 9.28 9.96
C ALA A 170 66.55 8.86 10.88
N GLN A 171 66.61 7.58 11.26
CA GLN A 171 67.72 7.04 12.03
C GLN A 171 69.05 7.12 11.25
N ALA A 172 69.05 6.71 9.98
CA ALA A 172 70.25 6.76 9.14
C ALA A 172 70.74 8.21 8.91
N GLU A 173 69.83 9.17 8.75
CA GLU A 173 70.16 10.60 8.67
C GLU A 173 70.80 11.11 9.96
N SER A 174 70.27 10.72 11.14
CA SER A 174 70.85 11.06 12.45
C SER A 174 72.25 10.48 12.63
N ASP A 175 72.45 9.20 12.31
CA ASP A 175 73.75 8.53 12.40
C ASP A 175 74.79 9.19 11.47
N ALA A 176 74.37 9.60 10.27
CA ALA A 176 75.22 10.30 9.33
C ALA A 176 75.64 11.70 9.85
N ALA A 177 74.70 12.45 10.44
CA ALA A 177 74.97 13.75 11.05
C ALA A 177 75.93 13.65 12.25
N GLU A 178 75.77 12.64 13.10
CA GLU A 178 76.67 12.37 14.23
C GLU A 178 78.10 12.08 13.73
N LYS A 179 78.23 11.24 12.70
CA LYS A 179 79.55 10.95 12.09
C LYS A 179 80.19 12.18 11.45
N GLN A 180 79.41 13.07 10.83
CA GLN A 180 79.93 14.34 10.30
C GLN A 180 80.50 15.22 11.42
N LEU A 181 79.79 15.36 12.55
CA LEU A 181 80.28 16.10 13.72
C LEU A 181 81.57 15.49 14.30
N GLU A 182 81.65 14.15 14.39
CA GLU A 182 82.86 13.44 14.85
C GLU A 182 84.06 13.73 13.92
N VAL A 183 83.85 13.73 12.60
CA VAL A 183 84.90 14.09 11.62
C VAL A 183 85.33 15.54 11.79
N GLN A 184 84.38 16.46 11.97
CA GLN A 184 84.68 17.88 12.16
C GLN A 184 85.49 18.11 13.45
N ARG A 185 85.11 17.44 14.55
CA ARG A 185 85.84 17.46 15.82
C ARG A 185 87.28 16.97 15.66
N LEU A 186 87.49 15.85 14.98
CA LEU A 186 88.83 15.30 14.73
C LEU A 186 89.67 16.22 13.84
N GLN A 187 89.07 16.90 12.86
CA GLN A 187 89.76 17.89 12.05
C GLN A 187 90.22 19.10 12.88
N GLU A 188 89.37 19.61 13.77
CA GLU A 188 89.71 20.70 14.70
C GLU A 188 90.81 20.28 15.69
N GLU A 189 90.70 19.09 16.27
CA GLU A 189 91.71 18.51 17.17
C GLU A 189 93.07 18.40 16.45
N SER A 190 93.08 17.91 15.21
CA SER A 190 94.29 17.83 14.38
C SER A 190 94.91 19.21 14.11
N ARG A 191 94.08 20.24 13.81
CA ARG A 191 94.55 21.62 13.61
C ARG A 191 95.19 22.18 14.88
N SER A 192 94.56 21.97 16.05
CA SER A 192 95.10 22.44 17.33
C SER A 192 96.49 21.85 17.61
N TYR A 193 96.71 20.60 17.24
CA TYR A 193 98.01 19.92 17.40
C TYR A 193 99.10 20.56 16.52
N TYR A 194 98.76 21.05 15.32
CA TYR A 194 99.68 21.81 14.47
C TYR A 194 99.96 23.22 15.00
N GLU A 195 99.01 23.87 15.67
CA GLU A 195 99.19 25.20 16.27
C GLU A 195 99.97 25.17 17.58
N HIS A 196 99.93 24.06 18.33
CA HIS A 196 100.64 23.89 19.61
C HIS A 196 102.07 23.36 19.50
N CYS A 197 102.56 23.08 18.29
CA CYS A 197 103.95 22.67 18.11
C CYS A 197 104.84 23.93 18.13
N PRO A 198 105.61 24.18 19.20
CA PRO A 198 106.40 25.40 19.30
C PRO A 198 107.43 25.41 18.17
N LYS A 199 107.44 26.49 17.39
CA LYS A 199 108.54 26.81 16.49
C LYS A 199 109.76 27.15 17.36
N THR A 200 110.43 26.14 17.89
CA THR A 200 111.75 26.29 18.50
C THR A 200 112.76 26.44 17.37
N ASP A 201 112.90 27.68 16.93
CA ASP A 201 114.14 28.12 16.31
C ASP A 201 115.24 28.07 17.38
N SER A 202 116.37 27.50 16.98
CA SER A 202 117.72 27.63 17.56
C SER A 202 118.25 26.59 18.59
N HIS A 203 119.19 25.80 18.06
CA HIS A 203 120.41 25.22 18.63
C HIS A 203 120.45 23.77 19.17
N PRO A 204 121.53 23.01 18.84
CA PRO A 204 121.53 21.56 18.83
C PRO A 204 122.18 20.93 20.06
N ALA A 205 122.02 19.61 20.14
CA ALA A 205 122.78 18.63 20.91
C ALA A 205 122.14 18.17 22.23
N SER A 206 121.18 17.26 22.09
CA SER A 206 120.90 16.21 23.07
C SER A 206 120.33 15.00 22.31
N SER A 207 120.99 13.84 22.40
CA SER A 207 120.66 12.65 21.59
C SER A 207 119.48 11.83 22.13
N GLU A 208 118.57 12.43 22.88
CA GLU A 208 117.34 11.77 23.37
C GLU A 208 116.07 12.23 22.61
N GLU A 209 116.14 13.24 21.73
CA GLU A 209 114.98 13.75 20.96
C GLU A 209 114.55 12.86 19.76
N GLY A 210 115.30 11.80 19.47
CA GLY A 210 115.01 10.88 18.37
C GLY A 210 113.74 10.04 18.60
N GLU A 211 113.47 9.67 19.86
CA GLU A 211 112.31 8.84 20.20
C GLU A 211 111.00 9.65 20.18
N SER A 212 111.00 10.88 20.72
CA SER A 212 109.81 11.74 20.72
C SER A 212 109.36 12.15 19.32
N LYS A 213 110.29 12.33 18.37
CA LYS A 213 109.94 12.66 16.98
C LYS A 213 109.36 11.47 16.21
N ALA A 214 109.87 10.27 16.46
CA ALA A 214 109.34 9.04 15.87
C ALA A 214 107.93 8.72 16.40
N GLU A 215 107.70 8.93 17.70
CA GLU A 215 106.40 8.74 18.33
C GLU A 215 105.36 9.75 17.83
N LEU A 216 105.76 11.02 17.64
CA LEU A 216 104.90 12.04 17.03
C LEU A 216 104.53 11.72 15.57
N GLN A 217 105.50 11.22 14.78
CA GLN A 217 105.25 10.78 13.41
C GLN A 217 104.32 9.55 13.37
N LEU A 218 104.45 8.63 14.32
CA LEU A 218 103.56 7.48 14.44
C LEU A 218 102.14 7.92 14.81
N GLN A 219 101.97 8.82 15.79
CA GLN A 219 100.66 9.40 16.13
C GLN A 219 100.03 10.10 14.93
N LYS A 220 100.82 10.86 14.16
CA LYS A 220 100.35 11.50 12.93
C LYS A 220 99.87 10.48 11.90
N ALA A 221 100.64 9.42 11.67
CA ALA A 221 100.25 8.38 10.72
C ALA A 221 98.96 7.65 11.16
N VAL A 222 98.81 7.39 12.46
CA VAL A 222 97.59 6.78 13.03
C VAL A 222 96.38 7.70 12.88
N LEU A 223 96.51 8.98 13.22
CA LEU A 223 95.43 9.96 13.06
C LEU A 223 95.06 10.15 11.59
N GLN A 224 96.04 10.19 10.70
CA GLN A 224 95.80 10.31 9.26
C GLN A 224 95.08 9.09 8.70
N GLY A 225 95.50 7.87 9.09
CA GLY A 225 94.79 6.64 8.71
C GLY A 225 93.35 6.60 9.25
N ARG A 226 93.10 7.11 10.46
CA ARG A 226 91.75 7.23 11.02
C ARG A 226 90.90 8.25 10.24
N CYS A 227 91.48 9.38 9.82
CA CYS A 227 90.80 10.36 8.97
C CYS A 227 90.40 9.77 7.61
N GLU A 228 91.31 9.06 6.95
CA GLU A 228 91.02 8.40 5.66
C GLU A 228 89.92 7.34 5.80
N GLN A 229 89.96 6.55 6.89
CA GLN A 229 88.90 5.58 7.18
C GLN A 229 87.54 6.25 7.39
N LEU A 230 87.49 7.35 8.14
CA LEU A 230 86.25 8.10 8.36
C LEU A 230 85.73 8.74 7.07
N GLN A 231 86.60 9.33 6.24
CA GLN A 231 86.23 9.86 4.93
C GLN A 231 85.63 8.77 4.03
N HIS A 232 86.21 7.56 4.04
CA HIS A 232 85.64 6.44 3.29
C HIS A 232 84.27 6.02 3.82
N GLN A 233 84.07 6.02 5.15
CA GLN A 233 82.74 5.76 5.73
C GLN A 233 81.72 6.86 5.39
N LEU A 234 82.16 8.11 5.33
CA LEU A 234 81.32 9.27 5.01
C LEU A 234 80.88 9.21 3.54
N ALA A 235 81.81 8.96 2.61
CA ALA A 235 81.48 8.74 1.20
C ALA A 235 80.52 7.55 1.00
N LYS A 236 80.68 6.47 1.78
CA LYS A 236 79.76 5.33 1.76
C LYS A 236 78.38 5.69 2.32
N ALA A 237 78.29 6.60 3.29
CA ALA A 237 77.02 7.08 3.82
C ALA A 237 76.33 8.05 2.85
N GLU A 238 77.08 8.94 2.21
CA GLU A 238 76.58 9.84 1.16
C GLU A 238 76.00 9.06 -0.02
N ALA A 239 76.69 8.03 -0.51
CA ALA A 239 76.15 7.16 -1.56
C ALA A 239 74.86 6.42 -1.15
N LYS A 240 74.66 6.14 0.15
CA LYS A 240 73.39 5.59 0.65
C LYS A 240 72.29 6.65 0.69
N LEU A 241 72.61 7.90 1.04
CA LEU A 241 71.64 8.99 1.02
C LEU A 241 71.16 9.29 -0.41
N ASP A 242 72.06 9.25 -1.40
CA ASP A 242 71.68 9.39 -2.82
C ASP A 242 70.67 8.31 -3.24
N LEU A 243 70.92 7.04 -2.87
CA LEU A 243 70.00 5.94 -3.16
C LEU A 243 68.62 6.13 -2.49
N LEU A 244 68.61 6.67 -1.27
CA LEU A 244 67.37 6.95 -0.54
C LEU A 244 66.61 8.14 -1.13
N GLN A 245 67.33 9.11 -1.69
CA GLN A 245 66.75 10.24 -2.40
C GLN A 245 66.07 9.79 -3.70
N ASP A 246 66.69 8.91 -4.47
CA ASP A 246 66.08 8.30 -5.67
C ASP A 246 64.79 7.55 -5.33
N LEU A 247 64.80 6.73 -4.27
CA LEU A 247 63.61 6.03 -3.77
C LEU A 247 62.49 7.00 -3.37
N ARG A 248 62.84 8.16 -2.80
CA ARG A 248 61.87 9.19 -2.41
C ARG A 248 61.17 9.80 -3.62
N GLU A 249 61.91 10.05 -4.70
CA GLU A 249 61.37 10.55 -5.97
C GLU A 249 60.45 9.50 -6.61
N GLU A 250 60.86 8.22 -6.58
CA GLU A 250 60.06 7.11 -7.09
C GLU A 250 58.73 6.98 -6.33
N ILE A 251 58.73 7.06 -5.00
CA ILE A 251 57.51 7.09 -4.17
C ILE A 251 56.63 8.29 -4.55
N GLY A 252 57.23 9.45 -4.84
CA GLY A 252 56.51 10.64 -5.32
C GLY A 252 55.76 10.39 -6.63
N MET A 253 56.39 9.71 -7.58
CA MET A 253 55.79 9.31 -8.86
C MET A 253 54.60 8.35 -8.66
N TYR A 254 54.73 7.35 -7.78
CA TYR A 254 53.63 6.44 -7.47
C TYR A 254 52.43 7.14 -6.83
N LYS A 255 52.66 8.10 -5.92
CA LYS A 255 51.59 8.91 -5.32
C LYS A 255 50.84 9.73 -6.38
N GLU A 256 51.53 10.33 -7.35
CA GLU A 256 50.86 11.06 -8.43
C GLU A 256 50.03 10.14 -9.33
N ARG A 257 50.54 8.93 -9.61
CA ARG A 257 49.80 7.92 -10.38
C ARG A 257 48.52 7.48 -9.66
N LEU A 258 48.57 7.28 -8.34
CA LEU A 258 47.39 6.98 -7.51
C LEU A 258 46.35 8.11 -7.58
N ARG A 259 46.77 9.37 -7.42
CA ARG A 259 45.88 10.54 -7.62
C ARG A 259 45.26 10.58 -9.02
N GLY A 260 46.00 10.15 -10.04
CA GLY A 260 45.49 9.98 -11.40
C GLY A 260 44.36 8.96 -11.50
N LEU A 261 44.52 7.79 -10.89
CA LEU A 261 43.53 6.71 -10.89
C LEU A 261 42.26 7.09 -10.10
N GLU A 262 42.41 7.76 -8.96
CA GLU A 262 41.27 8.27 -8.18
C GLU A 262 40.41 9.24 -9.00
N ARG A 263 41.04 10.15 -9.74
CA ARG A 263 40.34 11.07 -10.66
C ARG A 263 39.55 10.31 -11.72
N GLN A 264 40.12 9.25 -12.31
CA GLN A 264 39.44 8.41 -13.29
C GLN A 264 38.24 7.64 -12.68
N LEU A 265 38.36 7.17 -11.45
CA LEU A 265 37.28 6.46 -10.76
C LEU A 265 36.08 7.40 -10.51
N VAL A 266 36.33 8.63 -10.09
CA VAL A 266 35.29 9.65 -9.89
C VAL A 266 34.64 10.03 -11.22
N GLU A 267 35.43 10.16 -12.28
CA GLU A 267 34.93 10.51 -13.62
C GLU A 267 34.10 9.37 -14.23
N THR A 268 34.48 8.11 -14.03
CA THR A 268 33.67 6.96 -14.48
C THR A 268 32.39 6.78 -13.67
N LYS A 269 32.42 7.05 -12.36
CA LYS A 269 31.21 7.03 -11.50
C LYS A 269 30.20 8.13 -11.85
N THR A 270 30.69 9.30 -12.30
CA THR A 270 29.83 10.41 -12.74
C THR A 270 29.37 10.27 -14.19
N LYS A 271 30.17 9.63 -15.06
CA LYS A 271 29.81 9.34 -16.46
C LYS A 271 29.03 8.05 -16.66
N SER A 272 28.93 7.18 -15.64
CA SER A 272 28.00 6.05 -15.69
C SER A 272 26.61 6.61 -15.98
N PRO A 273 26.06 6.39 -17.19
CA PRO A 273 24.83 7.01 -17.59
C PRO A 273 23.79 6.51 -16.60
N ARG A 274 23.22 7.44 -15.80
CA ARG A 274 21.95 7.22 -15.13
C ARG A 274 21.08 6.59 -16.20
N VAL A 275 20.80 5.29 -16.05
CA VAL A 275 19.89 4.57 -16.93
C VAL A 275 18.64 5.40 -16.88
N ALA A 276 18.42 6.15 -17.97
CA ALA A 276 17.29 7.00 -18.14
C ALA A 276 16.11 6.04 -18.19
N GLY A 277 15.48 5.85 -17.03
CA GLY A 277 14.15 5.30 -16.95
C GLY A 277 13.31 6.15 -17.88
N GLY A 278 12.99 5.59 -19.04
CA GLY A 278 12.30 6.25 -20.13
C GLY A 278 10.97 6.77 -19.65
N GLY A 279 10.95 8.03 -19.25
CA GLY A 279 9.75 8.83 -19.11
C GLY A 279 9.25 9.15 -20.51
N ILE A 280 8.25 8.39 -20.96
CA ILE A 280 7.43 8.79 -22.10
C ILE A 280 6.59 9.98 -21.63
N SER A 281 7.00 11.16 -22.07
CA SER A 281 6.32 12.43 -21.91
C SER A 281 5.10 12.52 -22.83
N GLY A 282 4.07 13.20 -22.33
CA GLY A 282 2.87 13.54 -23.09
C GLY A 282 2.00 14.56 -22.36
N HIS A 283 2.37 15.85 -22.47
CA HIS A 283 1.53 17.06 -22.37
C HIS A 283 1.09 17.57 -20.98
N PRO A 284 0.67 18.86 -20.85
CA PRO A 284 1.56 20.04 -20.86
C PRO A 284 1.29 21.02 -19.69
N ALA A 285 2.27 21.89 -19.46
CA ALA A 285 2.23 23.20 -18.81
C ALA A 285 0.95 23.61 -18.04
N LEU A 286 1.07 23.70 -16.71
CA LEU A 286 0.42 24.73 -15.92
C LEU A 286 1.44 25.40 -14.99
N ASN A 287 1.56 26.71 -15.19
CA ASN A 287 2.33 27.64 -14.38
C ASN A 287 1.80 27.65 -12.95
N ALA A 288 2.67 27.34 -11.97
CA ALA A 288 2.48 27.75 -10.59
C ALA A 288 3.80 28.30 -10.05
N ARG A 289 3.80 29.62 -9.90
CA ARG A 289 4.84 30.49 -9.38
C ARG A 289 4.96 30.24 -7.86
N ILE A 290 6.08 29.70 -7.39
CA ILE A 290 6.42 29.67 -5.95
C ILE A 290 7.75 30.43 -5.78
N PRO A 291 7.87 31.35 -4.80
CA PRO A 291 9.01 32.24 -4.69
C PRO A 291 10.25 31.53 -4.16
N ALA A 292 11.40 31.99 -4.64
CA ALA A 292 12.73 31.62 -4.20
C ALA A 292 12.89 31.77 -2.68
N ARG A 293 13.37 30.70 -2.04
CA ARG A 293 13.85 30.73 -0.66
C ARG A 293 15.35 31.02 -0.73
N ASN A 294 15.71 32.20 -0.23
CA ASN A 294 17.07 32.72 -0.21
C ASN A 294 17.99 31.84 0.64
N ASP A 295 19.15 31.55 0.05
CA ASP A 295 20.38 31.23 0.77
C ASP A 295 20.77 32.42 1.64
N ALA A 296 20.92 32.19 2.94
CA ALA A 296 21.61 33.10 3.85
C ALA A 296 22.64 32.31 4.66
N ALA A 297 23.87 32.59 4.28
CA ALA A 297 25.14 32.32 4.93
C ALA A 297 25.25 32.82 6.39
N PHE A 298 25.98 32.03 7.19
CA PHE A 298 26.81 32.36 8.37
C PHE A 298 26.19 33.04 9.60
N GLY A 299 26.45 32.44 10.77
CA GLY A 299 26.38 33.12 12.07
C GLY A 299 26.54 32.16 13.25
N ASP A 300 27.78 32.02 13.74
CA ASP A 300 28.07 31.56 15.11
C ASP A 300 27.34 32.44 16.12
N GLN A 301 26.58 31.86 17.05
CA GLN A 301 26.20 32.56 18.28
C GLN A 301 25.93 31.61 19.45
N GLU A 302 26.93 31.61 20.35
CA GLU A 302 26.87 31.62 21.82
C GLU A 302 25.55 31.43 22.54
N SER A 303 25.65 30.65 23.61
CA SER A 303 24.65 30.22 24.58
C SER A 303 23.98 31.38 25.34
N ASP A 304 22.65 31.38 25.44
CA ASP A 304 21.92 32.33 26.29
C ASP A 304 20.97 31.63 27.28
N LEU A 305 21.50 31.47 28.49
CA LEU A 305 21.00 31.66 29.86
C LEU A 305 19.50 31.90 30.18
N ALA A 306 18.54 31.59 29.31
CA ALA A 306 17.11 31.81 29.58
C ALA A 306 16.42 30.69 30.39
N GLN A 307 17.12 29.59 30.73
CA GLN A 307 16.55 28.47 31.49
C GLN A 307 16.82 28.51 33.01
N GLN A 308 17.51 29.54 33.52
CA GLN A 308 17.99 29.57 34.92
C GLN A 308 17.26 30.57 35.85
N LEU A 309 16.11 31.13 35.44
CA LEU A 309 15.34 32.04 36.30
C LEU A 309 13.90 31.58 36.45
N GLY A 310 13.72 30.52 37.24
CA GLY A 310 12.43 29.99 37.65
C GLY A 310 11.48 31.07 38.17
N TYR A 311 10.46 31.36 37.36
CA TYR A 311 9.26 32.06 37.79
C TYR A 311 8.11 31.06 37.81
N ASN A 312 7.83 30.55 39.01
CA ASN A 312 6.50 30.11 39.41
C ASN A 312 5.65 31.38 39.57
N LEU A 313 4.57 31.51 38.80
CA LEU A 313 3.51 32.47 39.11
C LEU A 313 2.22 31.69 39.42
N VAL A 314 1.81 31.84 40.66
CA VAL A 314 0.66 31.24 41.33
C VAL A 314 -0.56 32.15 41.14
N ASP A 315 -1.73 31.51 40.97
CA ASP A 315 -3.13 31.90 41.14
C ASP A 315 -3.65 33.26 40.67
N GLU A 316 -4.82 33.26 40.04
CA GLU A 316 -5.88 34.26 40.27
C GLU A 316 -7.23 33.62 39.88
N ASP A 317 -8.03 33.31 40.91
CA ASP A 317 -9.45 33.00 40.86
C ASP A 317 -10.25 34.19 40.35
N GLY A 318 -10.71 34.12 39.10
CA GLY A 318 -11.65 35.07 38.51
C GLY A 318 -13.06 34.49 38.42
N ALA A 319 -13.79 34.49 39.54
CA ALA A 319 -15.23 34.23 39.55
C ALA A 319 -15.97 35.24 38.66
N SER A 320 -16.67 34.77 37.62
CA SER A 320 -17.61 35.60 36.86
C SER A 320 -18.94 34.88 36.68
N VAL A 321 -19.89 35.32 37.51
CA VAL A 321 -21.31 34.99 37.49
C VAL A 321 -21.97 35.95 36.51
N LEU A 322 -22.22 35.53 35.26
CA LEU A 322 -23.27 36.11 34.43
C LEU A 322 -23.90 35.03 33.53
N SER A 323 -25.13 34.67 33.91
CA SER A 323 -26.11 33.94 33.11
C SER A 323 -26.47 34.72 31.85
N GLY A 324 -26.45 34.05 30.70
CA GLY A 324 -26.99 34.60 29.46
C GLY A 324 -26.92 33.60 28.30
N SER A 325 -28.06 32.98 27.99
CA SER A 325 -28.31 32.06 26.86
C SER A 325 -27.67 30.66 26.93
N SER A 326 -28.41 29.72 27.51
CA SER A 326 -28.25 28.27 27.27
C SER A 326 -28.70 27.95 25.84
N GLY A 327 -27.89 28.31 24.85
CA GLY A 327 -27.89 27.60 23.56
C GLY A 327 -27.42 26.18 23.84
N CYS A 328 -28.19 25.16 23.44
CA CYS A 328 -27.94 23.76 23.72
C CYS A 328 -26.50 23.33 23.38
N SER A 329 -25.57 23.47 24.32
CA SER A 329 -24.28 22.77 24.33
C SER A 329 -24.60 21.30 24.63
N VAL A 330 -25.13 20.61 23.62
CA VAL A 330 -25.12 19.16 23.60
C VAL A 330 -23.64 18.80 23.67
N LYS A 331 -23.20 18.20 24.77
CA LYS A 331 -21.87 17.60 24.88
C LYS A 331 -21.74 16.59 23.74
N GLN A 332 -21.07 16.98 22.66
CA GLN A 332 -21.08 16.27 21.39
C GLN A 332 -19.97 15.23 21.42
N ASN A 333 -20.28 14.00 21.86
CA ASN A 333 -19.43 12.83 21.69
C ASN A 333 -19.54 12.32 20.24
N CYS A 334 -19.02 13.08 19.27
CA CYS A 334 -19.29 12.84 17.86
C CYS A 334 -18.05 12.34 17.10
N PHE A 335 -18.30 11.49 16.10
CA PHE A 335 -17.32 10.98 15.13
C PHE A 335 -17.30 11.86 13.88
N MET A 336 -16.20 11.86 13.12
CA MET A 336 -16.18 12.53 11.82
C MET A 336 -17.02 11.77 10.78
N LEU A 337 -17.49 12.44 9.72
CA LEU A 337 -18.22 11.78 8.63
C LEU A 337 -17.39 10.70 7.92
N ASP A 338 -16.10 10.97 7.74
CA ASP A 338 -15.12 10.11 7.07
C ASP A 338 -14.48 9.06 7.99
N ALA A 339 -14.94 8.96 9.23
CA ALA A 339 -14.52 7.92 10.17
C ALA A 339 -14.84 6.54 9.60
N ILE A 340 -13.88 5.62 9.58
CA ILE A 340 -14.06 4.26 9.07
C ILE A 340 -14.33 3.30 10.21
N PHE A 341 -15.35 2.48 10.01
CA PHE A 341 -15.80 1.44 10.94
C PHE A 341 -15.65 0.06 10.30
N LYS A 342 -15.15 -0.90 11.08
CA LYS A 342 -15.03 -2.30 10.65
C LYS A 342 -16.36 -3.03 10.86
N SER A 343 -16.90 -3.68 9.84
CA SER A 343 -18.11 -4.52 9.95
C SER A 343 -17.78 -6.00 10.14
N ARG A 344 -18.81 -6.83 10.43
CA ARG A 344 -18.68 -8.27 10.72
C ARG A 344 -17.97 -9.08 9.62
N MET A 345 -18.01 -8.62 8.36
CA MET A 345 -17.41 -9.32 7.22
C MET A 345 -16.01 -8.80 6.85
N ASP A 346 -15.31 -8.17 7.80
CA ASP A 346 -14.06 -7.43 7.56
C ASP A 346 -14.19 -6.34 6.47
N VAL A 347 -15.42 -5.90 6.20
CA VAL A 347 -15.70 -4.80 5.27
C VAL A 347 -15.67 -3.49 6.06
N PHE A 348 -14.93 -2.53 5.55
CA PHE A 348 -14.84 -1.18 6.09
C PHE A 348 -15.98 -0.32 5.54
N ARG A 349 -16.64 0.45 6.42
CA ARG A 349 -17.70 1.40 6.05
C ARG A 349 -17.37 2.77 6.59
N GLU A 350 -17.61 3.79 5.79
CA GLU A 350 -17.50 5.17 6.23
C GLU A 350 -18.66 5.51 7.19
N GLY A 351 -18.45 6.44 8.11
CA GLY A 351 -19.47 6.90 9.06
C GLY A 351 -20.70 7.45 8.33
N SER A 352 -20.47 8.15 7.22
CA SER A 352 -21.51 8.68 6.32
C SER A 352 -22.41 7.59 5.72
N ASP A 353 -21.91 6.35 5.58
CA ASP A 353 -22.65 5.19 5.07
C ASP A 353 -23.35 4.38 6.16
N LEU A 354 -23.13 4.71 7.44
CA LEU A 354 -23.83 4.05 8.54
C LEU A 354 -25.28 4.52 8.62
N GLN A 355 -26.16 3.61 9.02
CA GLN A 355 -27.55 3.89 9.30
C GLN A 355 -27.99 3.10 10.53
N LYS A 356 -29.15 3.44 11.09
CA LYS A 356 -29.75 2.65 12.17
C LYS A 356 -29.90 1.19 11.73
N GLY A 357 -29.47 0.26 12.57
CA GLY A 357 -29.41 -1.18 12.28
C GLY A 357 -28.12 -1.66 11.61
N SER A 358 -27.22 -0.76 11.21
CA SER A 358 -25.88 -1.15 10.75
C SER A 358 -25.11 -1.88 11.86
N GLN A 359 -24.33 -2.89 11.48
CA GLN A 359 -23.52 -3.70 12.39
C GLN A 359 -22.03 -3.40 12.20
N VAL A 360 -21.36 -3.03 13.29
CA VAL A 360 -19.90 -2.78 13.34
C VAL A 360 -19.25 -3.67 14.40
N LEU A 361 -17.93 -3.83 14.37
CA LEU A 361 -17.18 -4.57 15.38
C LEU A 361 -16.70 -3.62 16.47
N ALA A 362 -16.78 -4.08 17.72
CA ALA A 362 -16.15 -3.41 18.86
C ALA A 362 -14.61 -3.48 18.78
N GLY A 363 -13.92 -2.72 19.63
CA GLY A 363 -12.47 -2.70 19.72
C GLY A 363 -11.84 -4.07 20.09
N ASP A 364 -12.61 -5.00 20.64
CA ASP A 364 -12.17 -6.37 20.91
C ASP A 364 -12.08 -7.26 19.65
N GLY A 365 -12.52 -6.75 18.49
CA GLY A 365 -12.54 -7.46 17.22
C GLY A 365 -13.51 -8.64 17.16
N LYS A 366 -14.34 -8.86 18.19
CA LYS A 366 -15.20 -10.04 18.35
C LYS A 366 -16.66 -9.68 18.54
N THR A 367 -16.95 -8.65 19.34
CA THR A 367 -18.32 -8.28 19.68
C THR A 367 -18.92 -7.42 18.57
N VAL A 368 -20.09 -7.82 18.07
CA VAL A 368 -20.84 -7.05 17.06
C VAL A 368 -21.73 -6.03 17.78
N LEU A 369 -21.59 -4.76 17.38
CA LEU A 369 -22.39 -3.65 17.85
C LEU A 369 -23.41 -3.24 16.80
N GLU A 370 -24.65 -3.00 17.23
CA GLU A 370 -25.71 -2.45 16.38
C GLU A 370 -25.81 -0.93 16.58
N VAL A 371 -25.91 -0.19 15.49
CA VAL A 371 -26.20 1.25 15.50
C VAL A 371 -27.67 1.45 15.86
N VAL A 372 -27.97 1.88 17.09
CA VAL A 372 -29.34 2.07 17.59
C VAL A 372 -29.85 3.48 17.33
N GLU A 373 -28.97 4.46 17.47
CA GLU A 373 -29.27 5.87 17.21
C GLU A 373 -28.21 6.44 16.28
N PHE A 374 -28.66 7.18 15.26
CA PHE A 374 -27.81 7.80 14.26
C PHE A 374 -28.37 9.18 13.94
N SER A 375 -27.69 10.23 14.42
CA SER A 375 -28.02 11.62 14.09
C SER A 375 -27.06 12.11 13.02
N LYS A 376 -27.60 12.41 11.85
CA LYS A 376 -26.83 12.52 10.61
C LYS A 376 -25.87 13.70 10.54
N GLU A 377 -26.12 14.83 11.19
CA GLU A 377 -25.28 16.03 10.99
C GLU A 377 -25.32 16.98 12.20
N GLY A 378 -24.34 16.85 13.10
CA GLY A 378 -23.95 17.92 14.00
C GLY A 378 -22.90 18.82 13.34
N GLN A 379 -22.77 20.06 13.80
CA GLN A 379 -21.64 20.94 13.44
C GLN A 379 -20.77 21.13 14.68
N ALA A 380 -19.45 20.96 14.51
CA ALA A 380 -18.45 21.27 15.52
C ALA A 380 -17.49 22.33 14.97
N THR A 381 -17.04 23.25 15.83
CA THR A 381 -16.08 24.32 15.48
C THR A 381 -14.63 23.93 15.70
N GLU A 382 -14.40 22.82 16.41
CA GLU A 382 -13.10 22.33 16.81
C GLU A 382 -13.02 20.81 16.64
N VAL A 383 -11.83 20.35 16.27
CA VAL A 383 -11.50 18.93 16.07
C VAL A 383 -10.17 18.64 16.74
N VAL A 384 -10.03 17.45 17.33
CA VAL A 384 -8.79 16.95 17.91
C VAL A 384 -8.23 15.85 17.02
N ASP A 385 -6.99 16.04 16.55
CA ASP A 385 -6.19 15.07 15.83
C ASP A 385 -5.25 14.36 16.81
N LEU A 386 -5.51 13.08 17.04
CA LEU A 386 -4.69 12.20 17.88
C LEU A 386 -3.88 11.26 16.99
N GLN A 387 -2.58 11.13 17.26
CA GLN A 387 -1.71 10.14 16.59
C GLN A 387 -0.99 9.29 17.62
N ALA A 388 -0.99 7.99 17.41
CA ALA A 388 -0.31 6.99 18.23
C ALA A 388 0.43 6.01 17.30
N GLY A 389 1.69 6.34 16.95
CA GLY A 389 2.46 5.56 15.98
C GLY A 389 1.88 5.68 14.57
N ALA A 390 1.36 4.59 14.01
CA ALA A 390 0.70 4.58 12.70
C ALA A 390 -0.82 4.81 12.79
N ALA A 391 -1.40 4.74 13.99
CA ALA A 391 -2.82 4.96 14.21
C ALA A 391 -3.12 6.46 14.29
N THR A 392 -4.18 6.88 13.63
CA THR A 392 -4.67 8.27 13.63
C THR A 392 -6.16 8.26 13.96
N LEU A 393 -6.60 9.21 14.79
CA LEU A 393 -7.99 9.40 15.18
C LEU A 393 -8.32 10.89 15.17
N ARG A 394 -9.34 11.26 14.41
CA ARG A 394 -9.87 12.62 14.33
C ARG A 394 -11.28 12.65 14.92
N VAL A 395 -11.49 13.41 15.99
CA VAL A 395 -12.76 13.45 16.74
C VAL A 395 -13.03 14.83 17.36
N THR A 396 -14.20 15.04 17.95
CA THR A 396 -14.54 16.25 18.71
C THR A 396 -13.82 16.30 20.08
N PRO A 397 -13.57 17.47 20.68
CA PRO A 397 -12.85 17.58 21.96
C PRO A 397 -13.47 16.80 23.13
N ASP A 398 -14.79 16.68 23.16
CA ASP A 398 -15.53 15.96 24.21
C ASP A 398 -15.58 14.43 23.97
N HIS A 399 -15.08 13.94 22.83
CA HIS A 399 -15.14 12.54 22.47
C HIS A 399 -14.39 11.66 23.50
N PRO A 400 -15.01 10.63 24.09
CA PRO A 400 -14.37 9.79 25.09
C PRO A 400 -13.35 8.84 24.44
N VAL A 401 -12.09 8.96 24.86
CA VAL A 401 -10.99 8.08 24.42
C VAL A 401 -10.59 7.16 25.57
N GLN A 402 -10.44 5.87 25.29
CA GLN A 402 -10.06 4.88 26.30
C GLN A 402 -8.57 4.99 26.63
N VAL A 403 -8.25 5.11 27.92
CA VAL A 403 -6.87 5.18 28.43
C VAL A 403 -6.58 3.97 29.35
N PRO A 404 -5.31 3.55 29.52
CA PRO A 404 -4.97 2.47 30.43
C PRO A 404 -5.25 2.86 31.89
N ASN A 405 -5.74 1.91 32.68
CA ASN A 405 -5.89 2.07 34.13
C ASN A 405 -4.51 1.93 34.81
N GLU A 406 -3.97 3.01 35.37
CA GLU A 406 -2.66 3.05 36.05
C GLU A 406 -2.50 2.00 37.16
N GLY A 407 -3.60 1.57 37.77
CA GLY A 407 -3.60 0.62 38.88
C GLY A 407 -3.52 -0.86 38.50
N GLY A 408 -3.48 -1.23 37.20
CA GLY A 408 -3.44 -2.64 36.74
C GLY A 408 -4.65 -3.51 37.12
N ASN A 409 -5.58 -2.98 37.93
CA ASN A 409 -6.81 -3.65 38.27
C ASN A 409 -7.68 -3.78 37.02
N ALA A 410 -8.20 -4.98 36.76
CA ALA A 410 -9.16 -5.30 35.71
C ALA A 410 -10.55 -4.64 35.93
N GLY A 411 -10.57 -3.42 36.45
CA GLY A 411 -11.74 -2.60 36.71
C GLY A 411 -12.33 -2.00 35.43
N ARG A 412 -13.39 -1.19 35.63
CA ARG A 412 -14.09 -0.50 34.53
C ARG A 412 -13.10 0.29 33.67
N PRO A 413 -13.28 0.29 32.33
CA PRO A 413 -12.47 1.11 31.44
C PRO A 413 -12.53 2.59 31.84
N LEU A 414 -11.39 3.27 31.84
CA LEU A 414 -11.29 4.71 32.06
C LEU A 414 -11.33 5.43 30.71
N TYR A 415 -12.12 6.50 30.65
CA TYR A 415 -12.27 7.34 29.46
C TYR A 415 -11.89 8.77 29.78
N VAL A 416 -11.07 9.37 28.92
CA VAL A 416 -10.65 10.77 28.99
C VAL A 416 -11.12 11.48 27.72
N PRO A 417 -11.71 12.69 27.82
CA PRO A 417 -12.06 13.48 26.64
C PRO A 417 -10.84 13.75 25.74
N ALA A 418 -10.99 13.64 24.42
CA ALA A 418 -9.91 13.81 23.45
C ALA A 418 -9.16 15.14 23.61
N GLY A 419 -9.87 16.24 23.87
CA GLY A 419 -9.28 17.57 24.05
C GLY A 419 -8.45 17.75 25.32
N LYS A 420 -8.46 16.77 26.24
CA LYS A 420 -7.62 16.78 27.45
C LYS A 420 -6.33 15.96 27.29
N LEU A 421 -6.22 15.18 26.23
CA LEU A 421 -5.04 14.36 25.95
C LEU A 421 -3.90 15.22 25.38
N LYS A 422 -2.67 14.85 25.73
CA LYS A 422 -1.44 15.51 25.27
C LYS A 422 -0.48 14.49 24.66
N ALA A 423 0.46 14.96 23.86
CA ALA A 423 1.56 14.12 23.39
C ALA A 423 2.31 13.52 24.60
N GLY A 424 2.56 12.22 24.55
CA GLY A 424 3.12 11.44 25.67
C GLY A 424 2.09 10.68 26.52
N ASP A 425 0.81 11.07 26.50
CA ASP A 425 -0.24 10.31 27.21
C ASP A 425 -0.47 8.95 26.53
N PHE A 426 -0.84 7.93 27.29
CA PHE A 426 -1.12 6.60 26.76
C PHE A 426 -2.60 6.42 26.42
N VAL A 427 -2.88 5.83 25.26
CA VAL A 427 -4.23 5.44 24.81
C VAL A 427 -4.26 3.96 24.44
N MET A 428 -5.44 3.35 24.46
CA MET A 428 -5.61 1.95 24.07
C MET A 428 -5.77 1.84 22.55
N ASN A 429 -4.96 1.01 21.88
CA ASN A 429 -5.13 0.71 20.45
C ASN A 429 -6.11 -0.46 20.22
N ASP A 430 -6.29 -0.87 18.96
CA ASP A 430 -7.15 -1.99 18.57
C ASP A 430 -6.59 -3.37 18.94
N SER A 431 -5.28 -3.50 19.21
CA SER A 431 -4.70 -4.71 19.82
C SER A 431 -4.97 -4.81 21.32
N GLY A 432 -5.51 -3.76 21.94
CA GLY A 432 -5.70 -3.68 23.39
C GLY A 432 -4.40 -3.38 24.15
N GLU A 433 -3.38 -2.89 23.48
CA GLU A 433 -2.10 -2.47 24.06
C GLU A 433 -2.09 -0.95 24.30
N PRO A 434 -1.46 -0.48 25.39
CA PRO A 434 -1.27 0.95 25.63
C PRO A 434 -0.19 1.50 24.69
N VAL A 435 -0.51 2.57 23.96
CA VAL A 435 0.40 3.25 23.03
C VAL A 435 0.45 4.74 23.39
N ALA A 436 1.66 5.30 23.48
CA ALA A 436 1.85 6.72 23.73
C ALA A 436 1.45 7.56 22.51
N LEU A 437 0.77 8.67 22.75
CA LEU A 437 0.43 9.65 21.72
C LEU A 437 1.69 10.35 21.24
N THR A 438 1.94 10.30 19.93
CA THR A 438 3.00 11.07 19.28
C THR A 438 2.58 12.52 19.08
N THR A 439 1.31 12.76 18.76
CA THR A 439 0.73 14.10 18.64
C THR A 439 -0.71 14.13 19.16
N ALA A 440 -1.11 15.28 19.71
CA ALA A 440 -2.47 15.59 20.13
C ALA A 440 -2.72 17.08 19.89
N GLU A 441 -3.34 17.40 18.76
CA GLU A 441 -3.52 18.78 18.30
C GLU A 441 -5.00 19.13 18.20
N THR A 442 -5.41 20.24 18.82
CA THR A 442 -6.77 20.78 18.65
C THR A 442 -6.74 21.83 17.55
N LEU A 443 -7.54 21.62 16.51
CA LEU A 443 -7.62 22.45 15.32
C LEU A 443 -8.99 23.16 15.29
N PRO A 444 -9.04 24.50 15.16
CA PRO A 444 -10.29 25.25 15.02
C PRO A 444 -10.80 25.12 13.57
N VAL A 445 -11.46 23.99 13.28
CA VAL A 445 -12.00 23.66 11.96
C VAL A 445 -13.48 23.36 12.10
N GLU A 446 -14.31 24.12 11.37
CA GLU A 446 -15.73 23.79 11.24
C GLU A 446 -15.90 22.49 10.46
N CYS A 447 -16.48 21.48 11.09
CA CYS A 447 -16.70 20.18 10.48
C CYS A 447 -18.09 19.62 10.78
N LYS A 448 -18.55 18.73 9.90
CA LYS A 448 -19.75 17.93 10.13
C LYS A 448 -19.39 16.68 10.89
N VAL A 449 -20.17 16.37 11.92
CA VAL A 449 -19.93 15.26 12.84
C VAL A 449 -21.17 14.38 12.99
N LEU A 450 -20.95 13.11 13.31
CA LEU A 450 -21.96 12.08 13.51
C LEU A 450 -22.08 11.74 14.99
N LYS A 451 -23.31 11.76 15.51
CA LYS A 451 -23.60 11.18 16.83
C LYS A 451 -24.16 9.78 16.62
N ILE A 452 -23.40 8.78 17.03
CA ILE A 452 -23.72 7.36 16.86
C ILE A 452 -23.81 6.72 18.25
N VAL A 453 -24.91 6.01 18.52
CA VAL A 453 -25.07 5.22 19.74
C VAL A 453 -25.11 3.75 19.38
N PHE A 454 -24.22 2.97 20.00
CA PHE A 454 -24.07 1.54 19.78
C PHE A 454 -24.75 0.72 20.87
N LYS A 455 -25.15 -0.51 20.54
CA LYS A 455 -25.60 -1.51 21.51
C LYS A 455 -24.93 -2.87 21.24
N PRO A 456 -24.22 -3.46 22.23
CA PRO A 456 -23.92 -2.90 23.55
C PRO A 456 -23.05 -1.63 23.50
N ASP A 457 -23.04 -0.84 24.58
CA ASP A 457 -22.21 0.36 24.71
C ASP A 457 -20.77 -0.04 25.02
N LEU A 458 -20.00 -0.29 23.97
CA LEU A 458 -18.61 -0.74 24.02
C LEU A 458 -17.75 0.15 23.11
N PRO A 459 -16.44 0.29 23.41
CA PRO A 459 -15.53 1.05 22.56
C PRO A 459 -15.46 0.43 21.16
N VAL A 460 -15.40 1.29 20.14
CA VAL A 460 -15.31 0.89 18.74
C VAL A 460 -13.95 1.32 18.20
N ALA A 461 -13.27 0.42 17.50
CA ALA A 461 -12.07 0.77 16.75
C ALA A 461 -12.49 1.62 15.56
N VAL A 462 -12.14 2.91 15.62
CA VAL A 462 -12.36 3.87 14.53
C VAL A 462 -11.04 4.12 13.85
N PHE A 463 -11.04 3.95 12.53
CA PHE A 463 -9.88 4.17 11.69
C PHE A 463 -10.10 5.48 10.94
N SER A 464 -9.09 6.33 10.86
CA SER A 464 -8.99 7.26 9.74
C SER A 464 -8.48 6.48 8.52
N SER A 465 -8.98 6.79 7.33
CA SER A 465 -8.43 6.19 6.09
C SER A 465 -6.91 6.31 6.11
N PRO A 466 -6.13 5.21 6.07
CA PRO A 466 -4.69 5.35 5.91
C PRO A 466 -4.42 6.12 4.62
N SER A 467 -3.31 6.85 4.56
CA SER A 467 -2.87 7.55 3.35
C SER A 467 -2.74 6.55 2.19
N CYS A 468 -3.78 6.45 1.36
CA CYS A 468 -3.83 5.49 0.26
C CYS A 468 -2.93 5.96 -0.88
N ILE A 469 -2.04 5.09 -1.33
CA ILE A 469 -1.24 5.32 -2.53
C ILE A 469 -2.15 5.13 -3.76
N LEU A 470 -2.30 6.19 -4.55
CA LEU A 470 -3.11 6.18 -5.78
C LEU A 470 -2.56 5.15 -6.77
N SER A 471 -3.39 4.20 -7.17
CA SER A 471 -3.12 3.28 -8.26
C SER A 471 -4.03 3.60 -9.46
N LYS A 472 -3.52 3.40 -10.69
CA LYS A 472 -4.33 3.62 -11.91
C LYS A 472 -5.16 2.38 -12.21
N GLY A 473 -6.49 2.56 -12.29
CA GLY A 473 -7.40 1.56 -12.82
C GLY A 473 -7.10 1.23 -14.29
N HIS A 474 -7.48 0.04 -14.72
CA HIS A 474 -7.26 -0.43 -16.09
C HIS A 474 -8.02 0.48 -17.07
N LYS A 475 -7.30 1.17 -17.97
CA LYS A 475 -7.94 1.90 -19.06
C LYS A 475 -8.68 0.89 -19.93
N LYS A 476 -10.02 0.90 -19.91
CA LYS A 476 -10.82 0.16 -20.89
C LYS A 476 -10.34 0.61 -22.26
N LYS A 477 -9.65 -0.27 -23.00
CA LYS A 477 -9.31 0.00 -24.39
C LYS A 477 -10.63 0.26 -25.10
N THR A 478 -10.93 1.53 -25.40
CA THR A 478 -11.93 1.88 -26.40
C THR A 478 -11.51 1.14 -27.66
N GLN A 479 -12.21 0.05 -27.97
CA GLN A 479 -12.05 -0.60 -29.26
C GLN A 479 -12.25 0.49 -30.32
N PRO A 480 -11.27 0.70 -31.23
CA PRO A 480 -11.48 1.59 -32.35
C PRO A 480 -12.70 1.08 -33.10
N GLY A 481 -13.72 1.93 -33.20
CA GLY A 481 -14.97 1.60 -33.87
C GLY A 481 -14.69 0.94 -35.20
N ARG A 482 -15.09 -0.34 -35.31
CA ARG A 482 -15.15 -1.06 -36.58
C ARG A 482 -16.13 -0.30 -37.47
N ARG A 483 -15.61 0.52 -38.39
CA ARG A 483 -16.29 0.88 -39.63
C ARG A 483 -16.45 -0.39 -40.46
N GLY A 484 -17.54 -1.11 -40.24
CA GLY A 484 -18.22 -1.92 -41.24
C GLY A 484 -19.67 -1.46 -41.18
N GLY A 485 -20.27 -0.89 -42.22
CA GLY A 485 -20.19 -1.35 -43.59
C GLY A 485 -21.43 -2.19 -43.85
N GLY A 486 -22.41 -1.56 -44.53
CA GLY A 486 -23.43 -2.25 -45.30
C GLY A 486 -24.70 -2.64 -44.55
N GLY A 487 -25.83 -2.30 -45.16
CA GLY A 487 -27.03 -3.11 -45.04
C GLY A 487 -28.32 -2.33 -44.83
N THR A 488 -28.95 -1.97 -45.96
CA THR A 488 -30.41 -2.10 -46.24
C THR A 488 -31.38 -1.43 -45.26
N GLY A 489 -32.23 -0.49 -45.65
CA GLY A 489 -33.06 -0.46 -46.85
C GLY A 489 -34.53 -0.37 -46.41
N LYS A 490 -35.32 0.43 -47.15
CA LYS A 490 -36.78 0.66 -46.99
C LYS A 490 -37.20 1.45 -45.74
N GLU A 491 -37.81 2.62 -45.92
CA GLU A 491 -39.28 2.71 -46.00
C GLU A 491 -39.75 4.11 -46.43
N ALA A 492 -40.71 4.08 -47.36
CA ALA A 492 -41.90 4.93 -47.46
C ALA A 492 -41.72 6.46 -47.50
N ALA A 493 -41.73 6.97 -48.74
CA ALA A 493 -42.40 8.22 -49.04
C ALA A 493 -43.93 8.00 -48.98
N ASP A 494 -44.64 8.86 -48.25
CA ASP A 494 -46.04 9.16 -48.54
C ASP A 494 -46.27 10.67 -48.39
N PRO A 495 -46.67 11.39 -49.46
CA PRO A 495 -46.96 12.81 -49.41
C PRO A 495 -48.43 13.05 -49.05
N MET A 496 -48.65 13.80 -47.96
CA MET A 496 -49.86 14.59 -47.78
C MET A 496 -49.86 15.72 -48.82
N ASP A 497 -50.80 15.74 -49.77
CA ASP A 497 -51.57 16.96 -50.03
C ASP A 497 -52.76 16.81 -51.02
N ALA A 498 -53.85 17.47 -50.61
CA ALA A 498 -54.81 18.22 -51.41
C ALA A 498 -55.97 17.56 -52.22
N ARG A 499 -57.18 17.95 -51.77
CA ARG A 499 -58.36 18.44 -52.54
C ARG A 499 -59.14 17.46 -53.43
N ALA A 500 -60.39 17.16 -53.05
CA ALA A 500 -61.63 17.86 -53.46
C ALA A 500 -62.84 17.19 -52.82
#